data_AF-A0A7T8KHA7-F1
#
_entry.id   AF-A0A7T8KHA7-F1
#
_cell.length_a   1.000
_cell.length_b   1.000
_cell.length_c   1.000
_cell.angle_alpha   90.00
_cell.angle_beta   90.00
_cell.angle_gamma   90.00
#
_symmetry.space_group_name_H-M   'P 1'
#
loop_
_entity.id
_entity.type
_entity.pdbx_description
1 polymer ?
#
loop_
_entity_poly.entity_id
_entity_poly.type
_entity_poly.pdbx_seq_one_letter_code
_entity_poly.pdbx_strand_id
1 'polypeptide(L)' 'MAQEYNVSAKTIGRVVKVDLGMKTFKYRKIHLLNEATRVKKKARSKLVL' A
#
# COMPACT_ATOMS: atom_id res chain seq x y z
N MET A 1 -6.84 1.67 -2.43
CA MET A 1 -6.01 2.73 -3.07
C MET A 1 -6.79 3.71 -3.94
N ALA A 2 -7.24 3.39 -5.16
CA ALA A 2 -7.86 4.43 -6.00
C ALA A 2 -9.13 5.06 -5.38
N GLN A 3 -9.95 4.23 -4.74
CA GLN A 3 -11.10 4.67 -3.94
C GLN A 3 -10.70 5.43 -2.66
N GLU A 4 -9.62 5.02 -1.97
CA GLU A 4 -9.14 5.71 -0.76
C GLU A 4 -8.72 7.16 -1.03
N TYR A 5 -8.15 7.42 -2.20
CA TYR A 5 -7.70 8.74 -2.62
C TYR A 5 -8.71 9.46 -3.52
N ASN A 6 -9.91 8.90 -3.73
CA ASN A 6 -10.95 9.40 -4.62
C ASN A 6 -10.42 9.82 -6.02
N VAL A 7 -9.56 8.99 -6.61
CA VAL A 7 -8.95 9.23 -7.92
C VAL A 7 -9.17 8.04 -8.84
N SER A 8 -9.10 8.29 -10.15
CA SER A 8 -9.22 7.22 -11.14
C SER A 8 -8.07 6.21 -11.03
N ALA A 9 -8.35 4.94 -11.39
CA ALA A 9 -7.32 3.91 -11.47
C ALA A 9 -6.21 4.26 -12.48
N LYS A 10 -6.55 5.00 -13.54
CA LYS A 10 -5.59 5.51 -14.53
C LYS A 10 -4.61 6.51 -13.91
N THR A 11 -5.10 7.42 -13.07
CA THR A 11 -4.28 8.41 -12.36
C THR A 11 -3.31 7.72 -11.41
N ILE A 12 -3.79 6.80 -10.56
CA ILE A 12 -2.94 6.00 -9.66
C ILE A 12 -1.90 5.21 -10.45
N GLY A 13 -2.30 4.59 -11.56
CA GLY A 13 -1.38 3.83 -12.40
C GLY A 13 -0.26 4.69 -12.99
N ARG A 14 -0.58 5.94 -13.34
CA ARG A 14 0.39 6.91 -13.84
C ARG A 14 1.36 7.34 -12.75
N VAL A 15 0.86 7.71 -11.56
CA VAL A 15 1.68 8.07 -10.39
C VAL A 15 2.66 6.95 -10.04
N VAL A 16 2.16 5.72 -9.93
CA VAL A 16 3.02 4.57 -9.58
C VAL A 16 4.08 4.29 -10.64
N LYS A 17 3.79 4.57 -11.91
CA LYS A 17 4.75 4.35 -13.01
C LYS A 17 5.75 5.49 -13.16
N VAL A 18 5.28 6.73 -13.09
CA VAL A 18 6.07 7.94 -13.38
C VAL A 18 6.85 8.38 -12.15
N ASP A 19 6.19 8.51 -11.00
CA ASP A 19 6.80 9.08 -9.81
C ASP A 19 7.59 8.02 -9.03
N LEU A 20 7.06 6.80 -8.96
CA LEU A 20 7.71 5.69 -8.25
C LEU A 20 8.58 4.82 -9.16
N GLY A 21 8.47 4.93 -10.49
CA GLY A 21 9.22 4.07 -11.42
C GLY A 21 8.83 2.59 -11.35
N MET A 22 7.66 2.26 -10.80
CA MET A 22 7.26 0.88 -10.49
C MET A 22 6.08 0.41 -11.34
N LYS A 23 5.95 -0.91 -11.49
CA LYS A 23 4.71 -1.53 -11.97
C LYS A 23 3.67 -1.50 -10.84
N THR A 24 2.44 -1.11 -11.15
CA THR A 24 1.29 -1.09 -10.21
C THR A 24 1.12 -2.39 -9.42
N PHE A 25 1.30 -3.55 -10.07
CA PHE A 25 1.26 -4.84 -9.40
C PHE A 25 2.35 -5.01 -8.33
N LYS A 26 3.59 -4.61 -8.63
CA LYS A 26 4.71 -4.68 -7.66
C LYS A 26 4.44 -3.77 -6.46
N TYR A 27 3.97 -2.55 -6.71
CA TYR A 27 3.61 -1.61 -5.66
C TYR A 27 2.49 -2.16 -4.76
N ARG A 28 1.44 -2.74 -5.35
CA ARG A 28 0.34 -3.38 -4.60
C ARG A 28 0.84 -4.50 -3.69
N LYS A 29 1.74 -5.36 -4.17
CA LYS A 29 2.30 -6.45 -3.36
C LYS A 29 3.07 -5.92 -2.14
N ILE A 30 3.90 -4.90 -2.34
CA ILE A 30 4.68 -4.27 -1.26
C ILE A 30 3.74 -3.57 -0.26
N HIS A 31 2.73 -2.87 -0.76
CA HIS A 31 1.74 -2.20 0.07
C HIS A 31 1.01 -3.19 1.00
N LEU A 32 0.51 -4.30 0.46
CA LEU A 32 -0.16 -5.36 1.24
C LEU A 32 0.76 -5.98 2.29
N LEU A 33 2.03 -6.22 1.95
CA LEU A 33 3.03 -6.73 2.90
C LEU A 33 3.27 -5.73 4.03
N ASN A 34 3.37 -4.43 3.73
CA ASN A 34 3.56 -3.39 4.73
C ASN A 34 2.34 -3.22 5.64
N GLU A 35 1.13 -3.33 5.09
CA GLU A 35 -0.10 -3.33 5.89
C GLU A 35 -0.17 -4.53 6.83
N ALA A 36 0.08 -5.74 6.33
CA ALA A 36 0.15 -6.94 7.15
C ALA A 36 1.21 -6.83 8.27
N THR A 37 2.38 -6.27 7.94
CA THR A 37 3.45 -6.03 8.92
C THR A 37 3.03 -5.02 9.98
N ARG A 38 2.35 -3.93 9.59
CA ARG A 38 1.79 -2.94 10.53
C ARG A 38 0.74 -3.56 11.45
N VAL A 39 -0.16 -4.38 10.91
CA VAL A 39 -1.17 -5.10 11.69
C VAL A 39 -0.50 -6.05 12.70
N LYS A 40 0.48 -6.84 12.27
CA LYS A 40 1.26 -7.72 13.16
C LYS A 40 1.98 -6.95 14.26
N LYS A 41 2.58 -5.79 13.94
CA LYS A 41 3.26 -4.93 14.93
C LYS A 41 2.27 -4.37 15.96
N LYS A 42 1.10 -3.89 15.53
CA LYS A 42 0.03 -3.42 16.43
C LYS A 42 -0.51 -4.53 17.33
N ALA A 43 -0.75 -5.71 16.78
CA ALA A 43 -1.21 -6.87 17.53
C ALA A 43 -0.17 -7.30 18.57
N ARG A 44 1.11 -7.38 18.20
CA ARG A 44 2.20 -7.68 19.13
C ARG A 44 2.30 -6.65 20.26
N SER A 45 2.18 -5.36 19.94
CA SER A 45 2.22 -4.30 20.96
C SER A 45 1.07 -4.39 21.97
N LYS A 46 -0.08 -4.96 21.60
CA LYS A 46 -1.21 -5.22 22.52
C LYS A 46 -1.05 -6.47 23.38
N LEU A 47 -0.26 -7.45 22.92
CA LEU A 47 -0.03 -8.72 23.62
C LEU A 47 1.14 -8.67 24.61
N VAL A 48 1.92 -7.58 24.59
CA VAL A 48 3.06 -7.35 25.49
C VAL A 48 2.67 -6.42 26.67
N LEU A 49 1.38 -6.03 26.75
CA LEU A 49 0.78 -5.32 27.89
C LEU A 49 0.15 -6.30 28.86
#